data_AF-A0A2D1U3T1-F1
#
_entry.id   AF-A0A2D1U3T1-F1
#
_cell.length_a   1.000
_cell.length_b   1.000
_cell.length_c   1.000
_cell.angle_alpha   90.00
_cell.angle_beta   90.00
_cell.angle_gamma   90.00
#
_symmetry.space_group_name_H-M   'P 1'
#
loop_
_entity.id
_entity.type
_entity.pdbx_description
1 polymer ?
#
loop_
_entity_poly.entity_id
_entity_poly.type
_entity_poly.pdbx_seq_one_letter_code
_entity_poly.pdbx_strand_id
1 'polypeptide(L)'
;MNTANLTYEVQGVYVVQNVPDRIRVIVNLTRLIDQHFTQQRSPAFYANALSINEHMLNKYCRMVMDRTVYELVQEKLHREALKLLITTDWSVKRIAYELGCSDPCYFNRCFKKKTGITPKKFRQYGFRIY
;
A
#
# COMPACT_ATOMS: atom_id res chain seq x y z
N MET A 1 9.77 34.69 -10.67
CA MET A 1 8.30 34.70 -10.44
C MET A 1 8.02 33.72 -9.29
N ASN A 2 7.39 34.22 -8.23
CA ASN A 2 7.54 33.86 -6.82
C ASN A 2 7.46 32.37 -6.41
N THR A 3 8.56 31.88 -5.84
CA THR A 3 8.57 30.86 -4.77
C THR A 3 8.31 31.56 -3.43
N ALA A 4 7.08 31.50 -2.93
CA ALA A 4 6.72 32.02 -1.61
C ALA A 4 5.85 30.99 -0.86
N ASN A 5 6.51 29.96 -0.30
CA ASN A 5 5.95 29.23 0.82
C ASN A 5 6.17 30.09 2.07
N LEU A 6 5.15 30.86 2.46
CA LEU A 6 5.18 31.63 3.71
C LEU A 6 4.95 30.67 4.89
N THR A 7 5.99 30.44 5.69
CA THR A 7 5.92 29.80 7.01
C THR A 7 5.48 30.86 8.01
N TYR A 8 4.41 30.64 8.78
CA TYR A 8 4.07 31.45 9.94
C TYR A 8 3.99 30.60 11.20
N GLU A 9 4.65 31.08 12.25
CA GLU A 9 4.54 30.56 13.60
C GLU A 9 3.23 31.02 14.23
N VAL A 10 2.45 30.06 14.72
CA VAL A 10 1.46 30.27 15.78
C VAL A 10 1.62 29.13 16.78
N GLN A 11 2.00 29.47 18.02
CA GLN A 11 2.05 28.54 19.17
C GLN A 11 2.96 27.30 18.98
N GLY A 12 4.15 27.45 18.37
CA GLY A 12 5.13 26.37 18.28
C GLY A 12 4.72 25.18 17.40
N VAL A 13 3.64 25.32 16.62
CA VAL A 13 3.17 24.33 15.65
C VAL A 13 3.33 24.93 14.26
N TYR A 14 4.19 24.33 13.43
CA TYR A 14 4.30 24.69 12.02
C TYR A 14 3.03 24.25 11.28
N VAL A 15 2.13 25.20 10.99
CA VAL A 15 0.93 24.94 10.19
C VAL A 15 1.33 24.99 8.72
N VAL A 16 1.45 23.83 8.07
CA VAL A 16 1.71 23.75 6.62
C VAL A 16 0.45 24.21 5.89
N GLN A 17 0.38 25.50 5.54
CA GLN A 17 -0.68 25.96 4.66
C GLN A 17 -0.39 25.58 3.21
N ASN A 18 -1.45 25.12 2.55
CA ASN A 18 -1.51 24.75 1.13
C ASN A 18 -0.84 23.41 0.77
N VAL A 19 -1.26 22.31 1.41
CA VAL A 19 -0.93 20.96 0.94
C VAL A 19 -1.57 20.76 -0.45
N PRO A 20 -0.78 20.49 -1.51
CA PRO A 20 -1.33 20.32 -2.85
C PRO A 20 -2.38 19.20 -2.89
N ASP A 21 -3.45 19.38 -3.66
CA ASP A 21 -4.56 18.41 -3.70
C ASP A 21 -4.11 16.98 -4.02
N ARG A 22 -3.12 16.82 -4.90
CA ARG A 22 -2.51 15.51 -5.18
C ARG A 22 -1.95 14.84 -3.93
N ILE A 23 -1.34 15.57 -3.00
CA ILE A 23 -0.78 15.01 -1.77
C ILE A 23 -1.92 14.64 -0.82
N ARG A 24 -2.94 15.49 -0.68
CA ARG A 24 -4.13 15.20 0.14
C ARG A 24 -4.84 13.93 -0.34
N VAL A 25 -5.02 13.78 -1.65
CA VAL A 25 -5.60 12.58 -2.27
C VAL A 25 -4.76 11.35 -1.96
N ILE A 26 -3.44 11.44 -2.06
CA ILE A 26 -2.55 10.29 -1.80
C ILE A 26 -2.55 9.87 -0.33
N VAL A 27 -2.57 10.81 0.61
CA VAL A 27 -2.69 10.51 2.04
C VAL A 27 -4.02 9.82 2.36
N ASN A 28 -5.11 10.26 1.73
CA ASN A 28 -6.41 9.61 1.91
C ASN A 28 -6.45 8.23 1.22
N LEU A 29 -5.82 8.10 0.05
CA LEU A 29 -5.68 6.83 -0.65
C LEU A 29 -4.94 5.80 0.21
N THR A 30 -3.78 6.16 0.80
CA THR A 30 -3.01 5.21 1.61
C THR A 30 -3.81 4.72 2.80
N ARG A 31 -4.58 5.60 3.45
CA ARG A 31 -5.51 5.22 4.53
C ARG A 31 -6.59 4.25 4.05
N LEU A 32 -7.21 4.52 2.89
CA LEU A 32 -8.21 3.61 2.32
C LEU A 32 -7.62 2.25 1.95
N ILE A 33 -6.41 2.24 1.38
CA ILE A 33 -5.69 1.00 1.08
C ILE A 33 -5.45 0.22 2.37
N ASP A 34 -4.96 0.85 3.44
CA ASP A 34 -4.73 0.17 4.72
C ASP A 34 -6.00 -0.46 5.30
N GLN A 35 -7.17 0.12 5.04
CA GLN A 35 -8.46 -0.38 5.51
C GLN A 35 -9.04 -1.50 4.63
N HIS A 36 -8.79 -1.46 3.32
CA HIS A 36 -9.54 -2.29 2.35
C HIS A 36 -8.67 -3.19 1.47
N PHE A 37 -7.34 -3.20 1.60
CA PHE A 37 -6.43 -3.95 0.71
C PHE A 37 -6.71 -5.46 0.62
N THR A 38 -7.33 -6.07 1.63
CA THR A 38 -7.68 -7.49 1.63
C THR A 38 -8.92 -7.78 0.77
N GLN A 39 -9.90 -6.87 0.72
CA GLN A 39 -11.15 -7.07 -0.04
C GLN A 39 -11.14 -6.37 -1.40
N GLN A 40 -10.47 -5.22 -1.52
CA GLN A 40 -10.58 -4.32 -2.67
C GLN A 40 -9.24 -4.16 -3.38
N ARG A 41 -9.18 -4.66 -4.62
CA ARG A 41 -7.98 -4.58 -5.48
C ARG A 41 -8.13 -3.65 -6.68
N SER A 42 -9.34 -3.18 -6.94
CA SER A 42 -9.63 -2.34 -8.11
C SER A 42 -9.31 -0.87 -7.83
N PRO A 43 -8.54 -0.19 -8.70
CA PRO A 43 -8.35 1.26 -8.60
C PRO A 43 -9.67 2.05 -8.66
N ALA A 44 -10.69 1.54 -9.37
CA ALA A 44 -12.01 2.15 -9.47
C ALA A 44 -12.71 2.32 -8.11
N PHE A 45 -12.55 1.33 -7.21
CA PHE A 45 -13.11 1.40 -5.86
C PHE A 45 -12.54 2.61 -5.09
N TYR A 46 -11.21 2.76 -5.12
CA TYR A 46 -10.53 3.85 -4.43
C TYR A 46 -10.83 5.22 -5.06
N ALA A 47 -10.96 5.27 -6.38
CA ALA A 47 -11.33 6.48 -7.10
C ALA A 47 -12.74 6.96 -6.70
N ASN A 48 -13.70 6.03 -6.64
CA ASN A 48 -15.07 6.32 -6.21
C ASN A 48 -15.10 6.79 -4.73
N ALA A 49 -14.39 6.08 -3.83
CA ALA A 49 -14.30 6.44 -2.42
C ALA A 49 -13.69 7.84 -2.18
N LEU A 50 -12.82 8.29 -3.10
CA LEU A 50 -12.20 9.62 -3.07
C LEU A 50 -12.96 10.66 -3.91
N SER A 51 -14.08 10.28 -4.54
CA SER A 51 -14.87 11.14 -5.44
C SER A 51 -14.05 11.76 -6.57
N ILE A 52 -13.13 10.98 -7.16
CA ILE A 52 -12.31 11.40 -8.30
C ILE A 52 -12.30 10.36 -9.42
N ASN A 53 -11.91 10.78 -10.61
CA ASN A 53 -11.74 9.89 -11.74
C ASN A 53 -10.53 8.95 -11.55
N GLU A 54 -10.66 7.68 -11.94
CA GLU A 54 -9.60 6.66 -11.83
C GLU A 54 -8.31 7.06 -12.56
N HIS A 55 -8.41 7.68 -13.74
CA HIS A 55 -7.25 8.18 -14.48
C HIS A 55 -6.54 9.30 -13.72
N MET A 56 -7.29 10.21 -13.08
CA MET A 56 -6.70 11.27 -12.25
C MET A 56 -6.04 10.70 -11.01
N LEU A 57 -6.68 9.74 -10.33
CA LEU A 57 -6.11 9.05 -9.18
C LEU A 57 -4.78 8.38 -9.56
N ASN A 58 -4.74 7.58 -10.62
CA ASN A 58 -3.51 6.95 -11.09
C ASN A 58 -2.45 7.98 -11.53
N LYS A 59 -2.85 9.11 -12.13
CA LYS A 59 -1.94 10.21 -12.45
C LYS A 59 -1.28 10.77 -11.19
N TYR A 60 -2.07 11.05 -10.14
CA TYR A 60 -1.52 11.52 -8.87
C TYR A 60 -0.62 10.48 -8.20
N CYS A 61 -0.99 9.20 -8.23
CA CYS A 61 -0.13 8.14 -7.70
C CYS A 61 1.22 8.09 -8.40
N ARG A 62 1.25 8.17 -9.74
CA ARG A 62 2.52 8.20 -10.48
C ARG A 62 3.35 9.44 -10.17
N MET A 63 2.71 10.61 -10.06
CA MET A 63 3.42 11.86 -9.78
C MET A 63 4.03 11.92 -8.37
N VAL A 64 3.37 11.31 -7.38
CA VAL A 64 3.78 11.43 -5.96
C VAL A 64 4.56 10.21 -5.49
N MET A 65 4.19 9.01 -5.93
CA MET A 65 4.72 7.74 -5.43
C MET A 65 5.46 6.92 -6.49
N ASP A 66 5.48 7.36 -7.75
CA ASP A 66 6.02 6.60 -8.90
C ASP A 66 5.37 5.20 -9.03
N ARG A 67 4.12 5.06 -8.59
CA ARG A 67 3.37 3.80 -8.61
C ARG A 67 1.94 4.04 -9.04
N THR A 68 1.30 2.99 -9.53
CA THR A 68 -0.16 2.95 -9.75
C THR A 68 -0.88 2.53 -8.47
N VAL A 69 -2.19 2.78 -8.40
CA VAL A 69 -3.02 2.34 -7.26
C VAL A 69 -2.94 0.82 -7.08
N TYR A 70 -2.97 0.08 -8.19
CA TYR A 70 -2.85 -1.37 -8.16
C TYR A 70 -1.53 -1.82 -7.54
N GLU A 71 -0.41 -1.21 -7.94
CA GLU A 71 0.91 -1.53 -7.37
C GLU A 71 0.97 -1.24 -5.87
N LEU A 72 0.43 -0.10 -5.42
CA LEU A 72 0.37 0.26 -4.00
C LEU A 72 -0.41 -0.77 -3.17
N VAL A 73 -1.55 -1.26 -3.68
CA VAL A 73 -2.32 -2.32 -3.04
C VAL A 73 -1.52 -3.63 -3.02
N GLN A 74 -0.86 -3.99 -4.12
CA GLN A 74 -0.03 -5.20 -4.19
C GLN A 74 1.20 -5.13 -3.27
N GLU A 75 1.79 -3.95 -3.08
CA GLU A 75 2.88 -3.71 -2.13
C GLU A 75 2.39 -3.80 -0.69
N LYS A 76 1.21 -3.23 -0.37
CA LYS A 76 0.59 -3.37 0.95
C LYS A 76 0.30 -4.85 1.28
N LEU A 77 -0.34 -5.58 0.37
CA LEU A 77 -0.58 -7.02 0.52
C LEU A 77 0.72 -7.79 0.76
N HIS A 78 1.77 -7.45 0.02
CA HIS A 78 3.05 -8.11 0.16
C HIS A 78 3.71 -7.82 1.51
N ARG A 79 3.71 -6.57 1.97
CA ARG A 79 4.25 -6.19 3.27
C ARG A 79 3.51 -6.88 4.42
N GLU A 80 2.19 -6.96 4.36
CA GLU A 80 1.42 -7.66 5.40
C GLU A 80 1.62 -9.17 5.36
N ALA A 81 1.82 -9.76 4.16
CA ALA A 81 2.23 -11.16 4.06
C ALA A 81 3.55 -11.43 4.78
N LEU A 82 4.57 -10.58 4.55
CA LEU A 82 5.86 -10.69 5.22
C LEU A 82 5.71 -10.57 6.73
N LYS A 83 4.97 -9.57 7.19
CA LYS A 83 4.69 -9.34 8.62
C LYS A 83 4.03 -10.57 9.25
N LEU A 84 2.95 -11.09 8.66
CA LEU A 84 2.26 -12.27 9.20
C LEU A 84 3.13 -13.53 9.21
N LEU A 85 3.99 -13.71 8.20
CA LEU A 85 4.93 -14.83 8.16
C LEU A 85 5.96 -14.77 9.30
N ILE A 86 6.30 -13.55 9.72
CA ILE A 86 7.25 -13.25 10.80
C ILE A 86 6.58 -13.33 12.17
N THR A 87 5.45 -12.67 12.36
CA THR A 87 4.88 -12.46 13.70
C THR A 87 3.90 -13.55 14.13
N THR A 88 3.58 -14.52 13.26
CA THR A 88 2.57 -15.55 13.55
C THR A 88 3.02 -16.94 13.10
N ASP A 89 2.51 -17.97 13.78
CA ASP A 89 2.67 -19.38 13.42
C ASP A 89 1.61 -19.88 12.43
N TRP A 90 0.81 -18.99 11.85
CA TRP A 90 -0.27 -19.38 10.94
C TRP A 90 0.24 -20.11 9.71
N SER A 91 -0.49 -21.12 9.25
CA SER A 91 -0.14 -21.80 8.01
C SER A 91 -0.15 -20.82 6.82
N VAL A 92 0.67 -21.07 5.80
CA VAL A 92 0.69 -20.26 4.57
C VAL A 92 -0.70 -20.18 3.93
N LYS A 93 -1.47 -21.27 4.02
CA LYS A 93 -2.87 -21.34 3.56
C LYS A 93 -3.75 -20.35 4.33
N ARG A 94 -3.65 -20.30 5.67
CA ARG A 94 -4.39 -19.34 6.49
C ARG A 94 -4.00 -17.89 6.16
N ILE A 95 -2.72 -17.60 6.02
CA ILE A 95 -2.24 -16.25 5.65
C ILE A 95 -2.79 -15.82 4.29
N ALA A 96 -2.82 -16.72 3.30
CA ALA A 96 -3.40 -16.43 1.99
C ALA A 96 -4.87 -16.01 2.12
N TYR A 97 -5.67 -16.75 2.88
CA TYR A 97 -7.08 -16.42 3.10
C TYR A 97 -7.27 -15.11 3.85
N GLU A 98 -6.48 -14.84 4.89
CA GLU A 98 -6.53 -13.57 5.63
C GLU A 98 -6.29 -12.37 4.71
N LEU A 99 -5.39 -12.51 3.74
CA LEU A 99 -5.07 -11.48 2.75
C LEU A 99 -6.06 -11.45 1.57
N GLY A 100 -7.22 -12.10 1.71
CA GLY A 100 -8.27 -12.16 0.70
C GLY A 100 -7.88 -12.94 -0.56
N CYS A 101 -6.92 -13.86 -0.46
CA CYS A 101 -6.56 -14.75 -1.57
C CYS A 101 -7.26 -16.09 -1.40
N SER A 102 -8.23 -16.38 -2.29
CA SER A 102 -8.98 -17.64 -2.30
C SER A 102 -8.14 -18.85 -2.75
N ASP A 103 -7.06 -18.62 -3.51
CA ASP A 103 -6.14 -19.65 -3.98
C ASP A 103 -4.75 -19.51 -3.33
N PRO A 104 -4.41 -20.36 -2.35
CA PRO A 104 -3.08 -20.43 -1.76
C PRO A 104 -1.95 -20.72 -2.77
N CYS A 105 -2.22 -21.43 -3.86
CA CYS A 105 -1.22 -21.70 -4.90
C CYS A 105 -0.87 -20.41 -5.66
N TYR A 106 -1.87 -19.61 -6.02
CA TYR A 106 -1.68 -18.28 -6.58
C TYR A 106 -0.88 -17.37 -5.63
N PHE A 107 -1.23 -17.34 -4.34
CA PHE A 107 -0.48 -16.58 -3.33
C PHE A 107 1.00 -16.99 -3.29
N ASN A 108 1.29 -18.30 -3.22
CA ASN A 108 2.66 -18.81 -3.23
C ASN A 108 3.44 -18.39 -4.48
N ARG A 109 2.82 -18.47 -5.66
CA ARG A 109 3.44 -18.07 -6.93
C ARG A 109 3.73 -16.56 -6.95
N CYS A 110 2.78 -15.74 -6.54
CA CYS A 110 2.95 -14.28 -6.48
C CYS A 110 4.04 -13.88 -5.48
N PHE A 111 4.02 -14.47 -4.28
CA PHE A 111 5.03 -14.20 -3.26
C PHE A 111 6.43 -14.60 -3.73
N LYS A 112 6.58 -15.78 -4.33
CA LYS A 112 7.86 -16.24 -4.88
C LYS A 112 8.32 -15.36 -6.04
N LYS A 113 7.42 -14.90 -6.91
CA LYS A 113 7.76 -13.97 -7.99
C LYS A 113 8.34 -12.65 -7.45
N LYS A 114 7.82 -12.16 -6.32
CA LYS A 114 8.30 -10.91 -5.69
C LYS A 114 9.59 -11.09 -4.88
N THR A 115 9.76 -12.20 -4.17
CA THR A 115 10.86 -12.39 -3.19
C THR A 115 11.93 -13.38 -3.63
N GLY A 116 11.72 -14.11 -4.73
CA GLY A 116 12.58 -15.20 -5.19
C GLY A 116 12.38 -16.53 -4.45
N ILE A 117 11.76 -16.53 -3.26
CA ILE A 117 11.59 -17.73 -2.42
C ILE A 117 10.14 -17.95 -2.01
N THR A 118 9.79 -19.17 -1.59
CA THR A 118 8.42 -19.47 -1.15
C THR A 118 8.15 -18.91 0.25
N PRO A 119 6.89 -18.58 0.60
CA PRO A 119 6.51 -18.18 1.96
C PRO A 119 7.02 -19.13 3.05
N LYS A 120 6.97 -20.45 2.80
CA LYS A 120 7.48 -21.46 3.73
C LYS A 120 9.00 -21.34 3.94
N LYS A 121 9.76 -21.18 2.85
CA LYS A 121 11.23 -20.97 2.94
C LYS A 121 11.55 -19.63 3.60
N PHE A 122 10.77 -18.59 3.32
CA PHE A 122 10.92 -17.28 3.96
C PHE A 122 10.73 -17.39 5.48
N ARG A 123 9.74 -18.13 5.99
CA ARG A 123 9.60 -18.34 7.43
C ARG A 123 10.79 -19.11 8.03
N GLN A 124 11.33 -20.09 7.32
CA GLN A 124 12.40 -20.93 7.83
C GLN A 124 13.76 -20.19 7.92
N TYR A 125 14.06 -19.30 6.97
CA TYR A 125 15.40 -18.69 6.85
C TYR A 125 15.40 -17.16 6.65
N GLY A 126 14.27 -16.57 6.27
CA GLY A 126 14.17 -15.18 5.81
C GLY A 126 14.45 -14.13 6.89
N PHE A 127 14.30 -14.49 8.17
CA PHE A 127 14.65 -13.61 9.30
C PHE A 127 16.13 -13.19 9.35
N ARG A 128 17.01 -13.95 8.71
CA ARG A 128 18.46 -13.69 8.74
C ARG A 128 18.94 -12.78 7.61
N ILE A 129 18.07 -12.37 6.70
CA ILE A 129 18.44 -11.74 5.41
C ILE A 129 17.67 -10.44 5.13
N TYR A 130 16.98 -9.88 6.13
CA TYR A 130 16.29 -8.60 6.07
C TYR A 130 16.55 -7.77 7.33
#